data_AF-A0A2E8A6V8-F1
#
_entry.id   AF-A0A2E8A6V8-F1
#
_cell.length_a   1.000
_cell.length_b   1.000
_cell.length_c   1.000
_cell.angle_alpha   90.00
_cell.angle_beta   90.00
_cell.angle_gamma   90.00
#
_symmetry.space_group_name_H-M   'P 1'
#
loop_
_entity.id
_entity.type
_entity.pdbx_description
1 polymer ?
#
loop_
_entity_poly.entity_id
_entity_poly.type
_entity_poly.pdbx_seq_one_letter_code
_entity_poly.pdbx_strand_id
1 'polypeptide(L)'
;MNKKNKKPNAAKRWLDKPQNIRLFIRGFYCLCAVIMLADFVFSIGWHKHAAFSNDSGLHGVEPLPAFYGIFGFLSCLGIVYASKLMRSWKGKNVLMRDEDYWDK
;
A
#
# COMPACT_ATOMS: atom_id res chain seq x y z
N MET A 1 35.20 6.96 -30.09
CA MET A 1 34.50 8.21 -29.72
C MET A 1 33.53 7.92 -28.59
N ASN A 2 33.79 8.48 -27.40
CA ASN A 2 33.05 8.19 -26.16
C ASN A 2 31.79 9.08 -26.08
N LYS A 3 30.62 8.55 -26.44
CA LYS A 3 29.33 9.25 -26.27
C LYS A 3 28.98 9.27 -24.77
N LYS A 4 29.46 10.30 -24.06
CA LYS A 4 28.97 10.62 -22.71
C LYS A 4 27.49 10.97 -22.82
N ASN A 5 26.64 10.02 -22.42
CA ASN A 5 25.19 10.17 -22.36
C ASN A 5 24.85 11.27 -21.33
N LYS A 6 24.68 12.52 -21.80
CA LYS A 6 24.22 13.62 -20.94
C LYS A 6 22.74 13.35 -20.63
N LYS A 7 22.45 12.86 -19.43
CA LYS A 7 21.07 12.80 -18.93
C LYS A 7 20.46 14.20 -19.04
N PRO A 8 19.27 14.35 -19.66
CA PRO A 8 18.61 15.65 -19.75
C PRO A 8 18.44 16.21 -18.34
N ASN A 9 18.56 17.53 -18.20
CA ASN A 9 18.44 18.26 -16.93
C ASN A 9 17.01 18.12 -16.39
N ALA A 10 16.70 16.97 -15.79
CA ALA A 10 15.40 16.68 -15.21
C ALA A 10 15.21 17.61 -14.01
N ALA A 11 14.20 18.48 -14.07
CA ALA A 11 13.86 19.37 -12.98
C ALA A 11 13.70 18.56 -11.69
N LYS A 12 14.42 18.98 -10.63
CA LYS A 12 14.42 18.32 -9.32
C LYS A 12 12.98 18.18 -8.82
N ARG A 13 12.47 16.96 -8.69
CA ARG A 13 11.09 16.71 -8.25
C ARG A 13 10.99 16.86 -6.74
N TRP A 14 9.82 17.26 -6.26
CA TRP A 14 9.58 17.48 -4.83
C TRP A 14 9.79 16.20 -4.00
N LEU A 15 9.46 15.04 -4.56
CA LEU A 15 9.65 13.73 -3.92
C LEU A 15 11.09 13.21 -3.98
N ASP A 16 12.02 13.87 -4.69
CA ASP A 16 13.43 13.47 -4.70
C ASP A 16 14.14 13.80 -3.38
N LYS A 17 13.55 14.70 -2.58
CA LYS A 17 14.09 15.08 -1.28
C LYS A 17 13.68 14.03 -0.23
N PRO A 18 14.63 13.38 0.46
CA PRO A 18 14.32 12.33 1.44
C PRO A 18 13.47 12.85 2.62
N GLN A 19 13.56 14.14 2.92
CA GLN A 19 12.74 14.80 3.94
C GLN A 19 11.26 14.78 3.58
N ASN A 20 10.91 15.04 2.31
CA ASN A 20 9.53 15.09 1.84
C ASN A 20 8.91 13.70 1.79
N ILE A 21 9.70 12.68 1.41
CA ILE A 21 9.29 11.28 1.47
C ILE A 21 8.94 10.88 2.91
N ARG A 22 9.79 11.22 3.88
CA ARG A 22 9.53 10.94 5.30
C ARG A 22 8.25 11.61 5.79
N LEU A 23 8.01 12.86 5.38
CA LEU A 23 6.80 13.59 5.73
C LEU A 23 5.55 12.92 5.13
N PHE A 24 5.62 12.50 3.86
CA PHE A 24 4.54 11.79 3.18
C PHE A 24 4.19 10.46 3.87
N ILE A 25 5.21 9.65 4.16
CA ILE A 25 5.03 8.37 4.87
C ILE A 25 4.43 8.60 6.26
N ARG A 26 4.91 9.61 6.99
CA ARG A 26 4.39 9.95 8.32
C ARG A 26 2.94 10.44 8.25
N GLY A 27 2.58 11.22 7.24
CA GLY A 27 1.20 11.64 6.97
C GLY A 27 0.28 10.46 6.67
N PHE A 28 0.75 9.51 5.86
CA PHE A 28 0.01 8.27 5.57
C PHE A 28 -0.25 7.45 6.84
N TYR A 29 0.78 7.20 7.66
CA TYR A 29 0.58 6.49 8.94
C TYR A 29 -0.32 7.25 9.91
N CYS A 30 -0.24 8.58 9.94
CA CYS A 30 -1.14 9.42 10.72
C CYS A 30 -2.59 9.22 10.29
N LEU A 31 -2.86 9.24 8.97
CA LEU A 31 -4.20 9.00 8.43
C LEU A 31 -4.72 7.59 8.78
N CYS A 32 -3.88 6.56 8.65
CA CYS A 32 -4.25 5.21 9.08
C CYS A 32 -4.60 5.15 10.58
N ALA A 33 -3.81 5.81 11.44
CA ALA A 33 -4.09 5.87 12.87
C ALA A 33 -5.40 6.60 13.17
N VAL A 34 -5.70 7.70 12.47
CA VAL A 34 -6.96 8.44 12.60
C VAL A 34 -8.16 7.56 12.22
N ILE A 35 -8.08 6.83 11.10
CA ILE A 35 -9.15 5.92 10.67
C ILE A 35 -9.36 4.80 11.69
N MET A 36 -8.27 4.24 12.24
CA MET A 36 -8.33 3.20 13.27
C MET A 36 -8.94 3.71 14.59
N LEU A 37 -8.60 4.94 14.99
CA LEU A 37 -9.22 5.58 16.16
C LEU A 37 -10.71 5.86 15.93
N ALA A 38 -11.09 6.33 14.75
CA ALA A 38 -12.49 6.50 14.40
C ALA A 38 -13.25 5.17 14.50
N ASP A 39 -12.69 4.09 13.96
CA ASP A 39 -13.28 2.75 14.06
C ASP A 39 -13.45 2.28 15.51
N PHE A 40 -12.50 2.59 16.39
CA PHE A 40 -12.54 2.29 17.82
C PHE A 40 -13.65 3.07 18.54
N VAL A 41 -13.79 4.37 18.26
CA VAL A 41 -14.86 5.21 18.81
C VAL A 41 -16.23 4.71 18.36
N PHE A 42 -16.38 4.39 17.07
CA PHE A 42 -17.62 3.82 16.55
C PHE A 42 -17.91 2.43 17.11
N SER A 43 -16.88 1.62 17.40
CA SER A 43 -17.05 0.30 17.99
C SER A 43 -17.51 0.33 19.45
N ILE A 44 -17.14 1.37 20.22
CA ILE A 44 -17.54 1.52 21.63
C ILE A 44 -18.91 2.20 21.75
N GLY A 45 -19.17 3.22 20.92
CA GLY A 45 -20.37 4.06 21.02
C GLY A 45 -21.58 3.59 20.20
N TRP A 46 -21.37 2.77 19.16
CA TRP A 46 -22.44 2.30 18.29
C TRP A 46 -22.36 0.79 18.07
N HIS A 47 -23.51 0.11 18.20
CA HIS A 47 -23.64 -1.26 17.73
C HIS A 47 -23.42 -1.27 16.22
N LYS A 48 -22.25 -1.76 15.79
CA LYS A 48 -21.98 -2.07 14.38
C LYS A 48 -23.03 -3.09 13.93
N HIS A 49 -23.79 -2.77 12.88
CA HIS A 49 -24.62 -3.76 12.19
C HIS A 49 -23.67 -4.81 11.60
N ALA A 50 -23.57 -5.97 12.24
CA ALA A 50 -22.89 -7.11 11.67
C ALA A 50 -23.52 -7.44 10.31
N ALA A 51 -22.71 -7.57 9.28
CA ALA A 51 -23.19 -7.89 7.93
C ALA A 51 -23.60 -9.37 7.83
N PHE A 52 -23.14 -10.22 8.76
CA PHE A 52 -23.42 -11.64 8.79
C PHE A 52 -24.38 -11.99 9.93
N SER A 53 -25.58 -12.45 9.59
CA SER A 53 -26.57 -12.95 10.55
C SER A 53 -26.12 -14.29 11.16
N ASN A 54 -26.18 -14.37 12.49
CA ASN A 54 -26.37 -15.46 13.47
C ASN A 54 -25.95 -16.95 13.22
N ASP A 55 -25.44 -17.34 12.05
CA ASP A 55 -25.33 -18.78 11.68
C ASP A 55 -23.90 -19.26 11.35
N SER A 56 -22.94 -18.36 11.10
CA SER A 56 -21.59 -18.75 10.69
C SER A 56 -20.60 -18.68 11.86
N GLY A 57 -19.80 -19.73 12.11
CA GLY A 57 -18.84 -19.85 13.22
C GLY A 57 -17.73 -18.77 13.32
N LEU A 58 -17.78 -17.74 12.46
CA LEU A 58 -16.91 -16.56 12.45
C LEU A 58 -17.47 -15.40 13.31
N HIS A 59 -18.55 -15.59 14.07
CA HIS A 59 -19.15 -14.58 14.97
C HIS A 59 -18.20 -14.02 16.04
N GLY A 60 -17.15 -14.77 16.42
CA GLY A 60 -16.23 -14.36 17.48
C GLY A 60 -15.21 -13.27 17.07
N VAL A 61 -14.99 -13.05 15.76
CA VAL A 61 -13.90 -12.18 15.27
C VAL A 61 -14.37 -10.91 14.55
N GLU A 62 -15.62 -10.87 14.09
CA GLU A 62 -16.21 -9.71 13.40
C GLU A 62 -16.43 -8.46 14.27
N PRO A 63 -16.79 -8.55 15.57
CA PRO A 63 -16.95 -7.36 16.41
C PRO A 63 -15.63 -6.80 16.93
N LEU A 64 -14.48 -7.34 16.50
CA LEU A 64 -13.20 -6.82 16.98
C LEU A 64 -13.00 -5.38 16.47
N PRO A 65 -12.70 -4.44 17.39
CA PRO A 65 -12.40 -3.08 16.99
C PRO A 65 -11.18 -3.08 16.06
N ALA A 66 -11.21 -2.24 15.02
CA ALA A 66 -10.20 -2.12 13.98
C ALA A 66 -10.09 -3.28 12.97
N PHE A 67 -10.96 -4.29 13.00
CA PHE A 67 -10.89 -5.44 12.08
C PHE A 67 -10.84 -5.00 10.60
N TYR A 68 -11.80 -4.19 10.16
CA TYR A 68 -11.86 -3.72 8.76
C TYR A 68 -10.71 -2.80 8.38
N GLY A 69 -10.23 -1.97 9.31
CA GLY A 69 -9.08 -1.10 9.09
C GLY A 69 -7.79 -1.90 8.87
N ILE A 70 -7.56 -2.91 9.70
CA ILE A 70 -6.41 -3.82 9.58
C ILE A 70 -6.53 -4.67 8.31
N PHE A 71 -7.72 -5.22 8.05
CA PHE A 71 -7.98 -6.02 6.86
C PHE A 71 -7.70 -5.22 5.58
N GLY A 72 -8.26 -4.02 5.45
CA GLY A 72 -8.02 -3.16 4.28
C GLY A 72 -6.56 -2.79 4.10
N PHE A 73 -5.84 -2.50 5.19
CA PHE A 73 -4.40 -2.23 5.15
C PHE A 73 -3.59 -3.45 4.66
N LEU A 74 -3.86 -4.63 5.22
CA LEU A 74 -3.21 -5.88 4.81
C LEU A 74 -3.55 -6.26 3.37
N SER A 75 -4.80 -6.08 2.92
CA SER A 75 -5.19 -6.30 1.53
C SER A 75 -4.42 -5.39 0.58
N CYS A 76 -4.29 -4.10 0.93
CA CYS A 76 -3.54 -3.14 0.12
C CYS A 76 -2.05 -3.53 0.03
N LEU A 77 -1.42 -3.87 1.16
CA LEU A 77 -0.06 -4.40 1.17
C LEU A 77 0.05 -5.67 0.30
N GLY A 78 -0.90 -6.59 0.44
CA GLY A 78 -0.98 -7.82 -0.35
C GLY A 78 -0.97 -7.54 -1.84
N ILE A 79 -1.79 -6.60 -2.32
CA ILE A 79 -1.83 -6.20 -3.74
C ILE A 79 -0.50 -5.60 -4.20
N VAL A 80 0.13 -4.74 -3.38
CA VAL A 80 1.42 -4.14 -3.72
C VAL A 80 2.52 -5.20 -3.81
N TYR A 81 2.58 -6.12 -2.85
CA TYR A 81 3.54 -7.23 -2.87
C TYR A 81 3.27 -8.20 -4.02
N ALA A 82 2.01 -8.53 -4.29
CA ALA A 82 1.62 -9.34 -5.44
C ALA A 82 2.06 -8.67 -6.75
N SER A 83 1.83 -7.37 -6.91
CA SER A 83 2.26 -6.61 -8.08
C SER A 83 3.79 -6.63 -8.24
N LYS A 84 4.52 -6.48 -7.12
CA LYS A 84 5.99 -6.55 -7.11
C LYS A 84 6.48 -7.95 -7.47
N LEU A 85 5.81 -8.98 -6.98
CA LEU A 85 6.10 -10.38 -7.28
C LEU A 85 5.89 -10.70 -8.76
N MET A 86 4.78 -10.22 -9.34
CA MET A 86 4.50 -10.36 -10.78
C MET A 86 5.53 -9.62 -11.63
N ARG A 87 6.02 -8.47 -11.17
CA ARG A 87 7.01 -7.66 -11.88
C ARG A 87 8.39 -8.29 -11.86
N SER A 88 8.87 -8.73 -10.69
CA SER A 88 10.21 -9.29 -10.50
C SER A 88 10.12 -10.48 -9.54
N TRP A 89 9.97 -11.67 -10.10
CA TRP A 89 9.94 -12.90 -9.32
C TRP A 89 11.35 -13.49 -9.28
N LYS A 90 11.97 -13.49 -8.09
CA LYS A 90 13.24 -14.19 -7.83
C LYS A 90 14.40 -13.76 -8.75
N GLY A 91 14.41 -12.51 -9.22
CA GLY A 91 15.41 -11.97 -10.14
C GLY A 91 15.09 -12.14 -11.63
N LYS A 92 13.98 -12.81 -11.97
CA LYS A 92 13.42 -12.83 -13.33
C LYS A 92 12.32 -11.78 -13.45
N ASN A 93 12.45 -10.92 -14.45
CA ASN A 93 11.37 -10.06 -14.91
C ASN A 93 10.32 -10.93 -15.59
N VAL A 94 9.34 -11.43 -14.82
CA VAL A 94 8.32 -12.36 -15.35
C VAL A 94 7.38 -11.63 -16.30
N LEU A 95 6.98 -10.42 -15.94
CA LEU A 95 6.08 -9.59 -16.75
C LEU A 95 6.80 -8.43 -17.46
N MET A 96 7.94 -7.97 -16.93
CA MET A 96 8.70 -6.91 -17.59
C MET A 96 9.50 -7.44 -18.76
N ARG A 97 9.37 -6.75 -19.89
CA ARG A 97 10.21 -6.93 -21.08
C ARG A 97 11.56 -6.24 -20.88
N ASP A 98 12.59 -6.77 -21.55
CA ASP A 98 13.95 -6.22 -21.48
C ASP A 98 13.99 -4.74 -21.87
N GLU A 99 14.80 -3.99 -21.12
CA GLU A 99 14.97 -2.54 -21.24
C GLU A 99 15.52 -2.14 -22.63
N ASP A 100 16.32 -3.02 -23.25
CA ASP A 100 17.07 -2.79 -24.50
C ASP A 100 16.24 -3.04 -25.77
N TYR A 101 14.93 -3.21 -25.67
CA TYR A 101 14.09 -3.54 -26.82
C TYR A 101 14.14 -2.49 -27.94
N TRP A 102 14.33 -1.22 -27.61
CA TRP A 102 14.35 -0.11 -28.56
C TRP A 102 15.76 0.20 -29.10
N ASP A 103 16.79 -0.49 -28.60
CA ASP A 103 18.17 -0.34 -29.04
C ASP A 103 18.57 -1.41 -30.08
N LYS A 104 17.61 -2.22 -30.56
CA LYS A 104 17.78 -3.18 -31.66
C LYS A 104 17.41 -2.60 -33.02
#